data_AF-A0A257QC88-F1
#
_entry.id   AF-A0A257QC88-F1
#
_cell.length_a   1.000
_cell.length_b   1.000
_cell.length_c   1.000
_cell.angle_alpha   90.00
_cell.angle_beta   90.00
_cell.angle_gamma   90.00
#
_symmetry.space_group_name_H-M   'P 1'
#
loop_
_entity.id
_entity.type
_entity.pdbx_description
1 polymer ?
#
loop_
_entity_poly.entity_id
_entity_poly.type
_entity_poly.pdbx_seq_one_letter_code
_entity_poly.pdbx_strand_id
1 'polypeptide(L)'
;AGLPIATNFWGGHRDLVCTGGFWEISHRVVDQPFCSIPEYYSPGQQCALSDPDLIAKVLHKIVFETTAVERELQAKTARKILIERYGDSACAQRAHERIQATEQLMNTTLSPLSAS
;
A
#
# COMPACT_ATOMS: atom_id res chain seq x y z
N ALA A 1 -11.69 -9.24 8.42
CA ALA A 1 -12.76 -9.27 7.39
C ALA A 1 -12.21 -9.93 6.12
N GLY A 2 -12.99 -10.75 5.43
CA GLY A 2 -12.62 -11.45 4.17
C GLY A 2 -13.42 -10.92 2.98
N LEU A 3 -13.51 -9.59 2.89
CA LEU A 3 -14.34 -8.91 1.90
C LEU A 3 -13.54 -8.65 0.61
N PRO A 4 -14.23 -8.58 -0.55
CA PRO A 4 -13.61 -8.14 -1.79
C PRO A 4 -13.09 -6.70 -1.64
N ILE A 5 -11.95 -6.42 -2.26
CA ILE A 5 -11.31 -5.09 -2.23
C ILE A 5 -11.47 -4.45 -3.61
N ALA A 6 -11.98 -3.22 -3.63
CA ALA A 6 -11.99 -2.38 -4.83
C ALA A 6 -11.25 -1.08 -4.51
N THR A 7 -10.18 -0.79 -5.25
CA THR A 7 -9.37 0.41 -5.03
C THR A 7 -8.59 0.76 -6.29
N ASN A 8 -8.07 1.99 -6.36
CA ASN A 8 -7.07 2.34 -7.36
C ASN A 8 -5.70 1.73 -7.02
N PHE A 9 -4.86 1.52 -8.04
CA PHE A 9 -3.53 0.95 -7.88
C PHE A 9 -2.44 2.03 -7.86
N TRP A 10 -2.42 2.83 -6.79
CA TRP A 10 -1.48 3.96 -6.62
C TRP A 10 -1.01 4.12 -5.17
N GLY A 11 0.18 4.70 -4.99
CA GLY A 11 0.78 4.94 -3.67
C GLY A 11 0.82 3.68 -2.81
N GLY A 12 0.51 3.82 -1.52
CA GLY A 12 0.48 2.71 -0.57
C GLY A 12 -0.53 1.60 -0.91
N HIS A 13 -1.51 1.81 -1.79
CA HIS A 13 -2.35 0.70 -2.25
C HIS A 13 -1.54 -0.33 -3.04
N ARG A 14 -0.52 0.08 -3.81
CA ARG A 14 0.36 -0.86 -4.54
C ARG A 14 1.12 -1.80 -3.63
N ASP A 15 1.38 -1.32 -2.43
CA ASP A 15 2.07 -2.05 -1.39
C ASP A 15 1.14 -3.07 -0.73
N LEU A 16 -0.13 -2.69 -0.53
CA LEU A 16 -1.15 -3.46 0.18
C LEU A 16 -1.88 -4.52 -0.67
N VAL A 17 -2.09 -4.27 -1.96
CA VAL A 17 -2.78 -5.20 -2.87
C VAL A 17 -1.86 -5.74 -3.97
N CYS A 18 -2.25 -6.85 -4.58
CA CYS A 18 -1.51 -7.48 -5.68
C CYS A 18 -2.42 -7.73 -6.88
N THR A 19 -1.83 -7.90 -8.06
CA THR A 19 -2.57 -8.31 -9.27
C THR A 19 -3.39 -9.57 -8.98
N GLY A 20 -4.69 -9.52 -9.26
CA GLY A 20 -5.63 -10.63 -8.99
C GLY A 20 -6.11 -10.74 -7.54
N GLY A 21 -5.63 -9.89 -6.62
CA GLY A 21 -6.12 -9.80 -5.24
C GLY A 21 -7.19 -8.72 -5.01
N PHE A 22 -7.49 -7.90 -6.02
CA PHE A 22 -8.45 -6.80 -5.91
C PHE A 22 -9.05 -6.46 -7.29
N TRP A 23 -10.15 -5.72 -7.26
CA TRP A 23 -10.69 -5.06 -8.45
C TRP A 23 -10.10 -3.66 -8.56
N GLU A 24 -9.30 -3.45 -9.60
CA GLU A 24 -8.71 -2.14 -9.84
C GLU A 24 -9.76 -1.15 -10.35
N ILE A 25 -9.80 0.01 -9.69
CA ILE A 25 -10.53 1.19 -10.14
C ILE A 25 -9.54 2.09 -10.87
N SER A 26 -9.81 2.38 -12.14
CA SER A 26 -9.00 3.34 -12.89
C SER A 26 -8.95 4.70 -12.18
N HIS A 27 -7.81 5.36 -12.28
CA HIS A 27 -7.58 6.67 -11.67
C HIS A 27 -6.77 7.54 -12.62
N ARG A 28 -6.85 8.85 -12.41
CA ARG A 28 -5.86 9.81 -12.89
C ARG A 28 -5.03 10.31 -11.73
N VAL A 29 -3.78 10.65 -12.01
CA VAL A 29 -2.94 11.36 -11.04
C VAL A 29 -3.20 12.85 -11.23
N VAL A 30 -3.57 13.52 -10.14
CA VAL A 30 -3.81 14.96 -10.09
C VAL A 30 -2.93 15.58 -9.04
N ASP A 31 -2.64 16.88 -9.18
CA ASP A 31 -2.06 17.63 -8.08
C ASP A 31 -3.03 17.59 -6.90
N GLN A 32 -2.48 17.44 -5.70
CA GLN A 32 -3.25 17.44 -4.48
C GLN A 32 -3.33 18.89 -3.96
N PRO A 33 -4.43 19.63 -4.20
CA PRO A 33 -4.51 21.04 -3.81
C PRO A 33 -4.62 21.24 -2.30
N PHE A 34 -5.03 20.21 -1.56
CA PHE A 34 -5.18 20.24 -0.11
C PHE A 34 -4.95 18.86 0.50
N CYS A 35 -4.51 18.82 1.76
CA CYS A 35 -4.48 17.61 2.57
C CYS A 35 -5.53 17.75 3.68
N SER A 36 -6.18 16.66 4.07
CA SER A 36 -7.16 16.67 5.15
C SER A 36 -6.56 17.15 6.48
N ILE A 37 -5.25 16.92 6.65
CA ILE A 37 -4.42 17.43 7.74
C ILE A 37 -3.45 18.43 7.10
N PRO A 38 -3.64 19.75 7.28
CA PRO A 38 -2.81 20.78 6.65
C PRO A 38 -1.31 20.62 6.92
N GLU A 39 -0.93 20.10 8.08
CA GLU A 39 0.47 19.84 8.48
C GLU A 39 1.15 18.78 7.62
N TYR A 40 0.38 17.93 6.93
CA TYR A 40 0.89 16.91 6.01
C TYR A 40 0.84 17.35 4.54
N TYR A 41 0.38 18.57 4.27
CA TYR A 41 0.49 19.15 2.94
C TYR A 41 1.95 19.43 2.60
N SER A 42 2.36 19.01 1.40
CA SER A 42 3.66 19.38 0.82
C SER A 42 3.46 19.81 -0.63
N PRO A 43 4.06 20.94 -1.07
CA PRO A 43 4.00 21.38 -2.45
C PRO A 43 4.46 20.28 -3.41
N GLY A 44 3.73 20.08 -4.50
CA GLY A 44 4.00 19.04 -5.49
C GLY A 44 3.50 17.64 -5.09
N GLN A 45 2.79 17.49 -3.97
CA GLN A 45 2.06 16.26 -3.69
C GLN A 45 1.00 16.00 -4.77
N GLN A 46 0.89 14.73 -5.15
CA GLN A 46 -0.10 14.25 -6.10
C GLN A 46 -1.04 13.27 -5.40
N CYS A 47 -2.21 13.05 -5.99
CA CYS A 47 -3.19 12.09 -5.51
C CYS A 47 -3.76 11.27 -6.67
N ALA A 48 -4.12 10.01 -6.40
CA ALA A 48 -4.91 9.21 -7.31
C ALA A 48 -6.41 9.52 -7.14
N LEU A 49 -6.99 10.13 -8.17
CA LEU A 49 -8.41 10.44 -8.22
C LEU A 49 -9.12 9.46 -9.16
N SER A 50 -10.07 8.71 -8.60
CA SER A 50 -11.01 7.86 -9.35
C SER A 50 -12.34 8.58 -9.51
N ASP A 51 -12.85 8.65 -10.74
CA ASP A 51 -14.16 9.28 -10.99
C ASP A 51 -15.30 8.42 -10.40
N PRO A 52 -16.36 9.05 -9.87
CA PRO A 52 -17.50 8.32 -9.29
C PRO A 52 -18.10 7.26 -10.21
N ASP A 53 -18.19 7.53 -11.52
CA ASP A 53 -18.72 6.58 -12.49
C ASP A 53 -17.85 5.33 -12.63
N LEU A 54 -16.53 5.48 -12.52
CA LEU A 54 -15.59 4.35 -12.55
C LEU A 54 -15.70 3.51 -11.28
N ILE A 55 -15.88 4.16 -10.13
CA ILE A 55 -16.13 3.48 -8.85
C ILE A 55 -17.44 2.69 -8.95
N ALA A 56 -18.52 3.33 -9.40
CA ALA A 56 -19.83 2.71 -9.55
C ALA A 56 -19.79 1.50 -10.50
N LYS A 57 -19.10 1.63 -11.64
CA LYS A 57 -18.91 0.55 -12.60
C LYS A 57 -18.22 -0.67 -11.98
N VAL A 58 -17.15 -0.46 -11.20
CA VAL A 58 -16.44 -1.57 -10.54
C VAL A 58 -17.31 -2.22 -9.47
N LEU A 59 -18.02 -1.43 -8.66
CA LEU A 59 -18.94 -1.96 -7.65
C LEU A 59 -20.08 -2.77 -8.29
N HIS A 60 -20.67 -2.27 -9.39
CA HIS A 60 -21.69 -3.00 -10.15
C HIS A 60 -21.16 -4.35 -10.62
N LYS A 61 -19.97 -4.37 -11.23
CA LYS A 61 -19.31 -5.60 -11.66
C LYS A 61 -19.15 -6.59 -10.50
N ILE A 62 -18.65 -6.15 -9.36
CA ILE A 62 -18.46 -7.01 -8.18
C ILE A 62 -19.78 -7.60 -7.70
N VAL A 63 -20.86 -6.81 -7.67
CA VAL A 63 -22.15 -7.26 -7.12
C VAL A 63 -22.91 -8.15 -8.10
N PHE A 64 -22.97 -7.78 -9.37
CA PHE A 64 -23.89 -8.40 -10.34
C PHE A 64 -23.20 -9.31 -11.35
N GLU A 65 -21.90 -9.15 -11.58
CA GLU A 65 -21.18 -9.82 -12.67
C GLU A 65 -20.09 -10.80 -12.16
N THR A 66 -19.96 -10.97 -10.84
CA THR A 66 -19.03 -11.95 -10.24
C THR A 66 -19.75 -12.94 -9.34
N THR A 67 -19.17 -14.12 -9.22
CA THR A 67 -19.61 -15.18 -8.32
C THR A 67 -19.07 -14.97 -6.91
N ALA A 68 -19.72 -15.62 -5.92
CA ALA A 68 -19.22 -15.63 -4.55
C ALA A 68 -17.81 -16.25 -4.44
N VAL A 69 -17.52 -17.27 -5.26
CA VAL A 69 -16.22 -17.96 -5.30
C VAL A 69 -15.11 -17.01 -5.78
N GLU A 70 -15.36 -16.22 -6.83
CA GLU A 70 -14.39 -15.23 -7.32
C GLU A 70 -14.12 -14.14 -6.28
N ARG A 71 -15.19 -13.66 -5.60
CA ARG A 71 -15.06 -12.71 -4.48
C ARG A 71 -14.22 -13.24 -3.34
N GLU A 72 -14.48 -14.47 -2.92
CA GLU A 72 -13.72 -15.12 -1.87
C GLU A 72 -12.26 -15.35 -2.28
N LEU A 73 -12.01 -15.79 -3.52
CA LEU A 73 -10.67 -16.04 -4.05
C LEU A 73 -9.83 -14.76 -4.05
N GLN A 74 -10.36 -13.64 -4.54
CA GLN A 74 -9.62 -12.37 -4.50
C GLN A 74 -9.35 -11.93 -3.06
N ALA A 75 -10.36 -11.98 -2.18
CA ALA A 75 -10.19 -11.58 -0.78
C ALA A 75 -9.13 -12.42 -0.06
N LYS A 76 -9.11 -13.75 -0.29
CA LYS A 76 -8.07 -14.64 0.22
C LYS A 76 -6.69 -14.29 -0.34
N THR A 77 -6.61 -13.96 -1.62
CA THR A 77 -5.37 -13.60 -2.30
C THR A 77 -4.77 -12.31 -1.74
N ALA A 78 -5.57 -11.25 -1.59
CA ALA A 78 -5.13 -10.02 -0.94
C ALA A 78 -4.72 -10.26 0.52
N ARG A 79 -5.50 -11.03 1.28
CA ARG A 79 -5.17 -11.34 2.67
C ARG A 79 -3.84 -12.08 2.81
N LYS A 80 -3.61 -13.08 1.95
CA LYS A 80 -2.35 -13.84 1.92
C LYS A 80 -1.16 -12.89 1.75
N ILE A 81 -1.20 -12.03 0.73
CA ILE A 81 -0.12 -11.07 0.46
C ILE A 81 0.04 -10.05 1.58
N LEU A 82 -1.07 -9.55 2.15
CA LEU A 82 -1.03 -8.62 3.27
C LEU A 82 -0.32 -9.24 4.48
N ILE A 83 -0.61 -10.50 4.82
CA ILE A 83 0.04 -11.20 5.94
C ILE A 83 1.50 -11.50 5.62
N GLU A 84 1.81 -11.97 4.41
CA GLU A 84 3.19 -12.26 3.99
C GLU A 84 4.07 -11.01 4.02
N ARG A 85 3.54 -9.86 3.59
CA ARG A 85 4.29 -8.61 3.56
C ARG A 85 4.25 -7.87 4.89
N TYR A 86 3.10 -7.76 5.54
CA TYR A 86 2.87 -6.85 6.68
C TYR A 86 2.43 -7.55 7.96
N GLY A 87 2.44 -8.88 8.01
CA GLY A 87 2.23 -9.62 9.24
C GLY A 87 3.33 -9.35 10.27
N ASP A 88 3.01 -9.52 11.54
CA ASP A 88 3.88 -9.16 12.67
C ASP A 88 5.31 -9.72 12.53
N SER A 89 5.46 -10.98 12.14
CA SER A 89 6.77 -11.61 11.95
C SER A 89 7.59 -10.93 10.84
N ALA A 90 6.97 -10.64 9.70
CA ALA A 90 7.64 -9.98 8.58
C ALA A 90 8.03 -8.53 8.93
N CYS A 91 7.15 -7.83 9.64
CA CYS A 91 7.42 -6.47 10.12
C CYS A 91 8.53 -6.45 11.18
N ALA A 92 8.48 -7.33 12.17
CA ALA A 92 9.49 -7.43 13.22
C ALA A 92 10.88 -7.75 12.65
N GLN A 93 10.95 -8.69 11.69
CA GLN A 93 12.19 -9.01 11.01
C GLN A 93 12.77 -7.79 10.29
N ARG A 94 11.99 -7.09 9.45
CA ARG A 94 12.48 -5.90 8.75
C ARG A 94 12.90 -4.76 9.69
N ALA A 95 12.17 -4.59 10.79
CA ALA A 95 12.53 -3.61 11.80
C ALA A 95 13.89 -3.95 12.44
N HIS A 96 14.08 -5.22 12.81
CA HIS A 96 15.34 -5.71 13.36
C HIS A 96 16.51 -5.52 12.39
N GLU A 97 16.36 -5.93 11.14
CA GLU A 97 17.37 -5.76 10.08
C GLU A 97 17.73 -4.28 9.89
N ARG A 98 16.75 -3.38 9.91
CA ARG A 98 16.98 -1.94 9.75
C ARG A 98 17.71 -1.34 10.95
N ILE A 99 17.37 -1.75 12.17
CA ILE A 99 18.07 -1.32 13.39
C ILE A 99 19.54 -1.75 13.32
N GLN A 100 19.81 -3.03 13.04
CA GLN A 100 21.18 -3.54 12.91
C GLN A 100 21.99 -2.82 11.83
N ALA A 101 21.39 -2.58 10.66
CA ALA A 101 22.06 -1.83 9.60
C ALA A 101 22.40 -0.39 10.01
N THR A 102 21.52 0.25 10.77
CA THR A 102 21.74 1.61 11.28
C THR A 102 22.86 1.62 12.31
N GLU A 103 22.89 0.67 13.23
CA GLU A 103 23.96 0.52 14.23
C GLU A 103 25.33 0.28 13.58
N GLN A 104 25.39 -0.56 12.55
CA GLN A 104 26.63 -0.81 11.79
C GLN A 104 27.12 0.45 11.07
N LEU A 105 26.22 1.22 10.45
CA LEU A 105 26.55 2.49 9.81
C LEU A 105 27.09 3.51 10.82
N MET A 106 26.49 3.59 12.01
CA MET A 106 26.98 4.48 13.06
C MET A 106 28.39 4.09 13.53
N ASN A 107 28.64 2.80 13.75
CA ASN A 107 29.94 2.30 14.21
C ASN A 107 31.06 2.49 13.17
N THR A 108 30.73 2.38 11.88
CA THR A 108 31.70 2.58 10.78
C THR A 108 31.95 4.05 10.47
N THR A 109 30.93 4.91 10.59
CA THR A 109 31.06 6.35 10.30
C THR A 109 31.74 7.12 11.45
N LEU A 110 31.62 6.65 12.70
CA LEU A 110 32.21 7.29 13.89
C LEU A 110 33.62 6.79 14.25
N SER A 111 34.14 5.76 13.56
CA SER A 111 35.46 5.16 13.85
C SER A 111 36.73 5.89 13.35
N PRO A 112 36.75 6.87 12.42
CA PRO A 112 38.03 7.47 12.02
C PRO A 112 38.55 8.61 12.91
N LEU A 113 37.82 9.08 13.91
CA LEU A 113 38.20 10.27 14.69
C LEU A 113 39.09 10.00 15.92
N SER A 114 39.47 8.75 16.19
CA SER A 114 40.32 8.39 17.34
C SER A 114 41.75 7.97 16.97
N ALA A 115 42.18 8.16 15.72
CA ALA A 115 43.53 7.87 15.26
C ALA A 115 44.23 9.12 14.71
N SER A 116 44.54 10.08 15.59
CA SER A 116 45.53 11.14 15.34
C SER A 116 46.09 11.67 16.65
#